data_AF-A0A963NZ35-F1
#
_entry.id   AF-A0A963NZ35-F1
#
_cell.length_a   1.000
_cell.length_b   1.000
_cell.length_c   1.000
_cell.angle_alpha   90.00
_cell.angle_beta   90.00
_cell.angle_gamma   90.00
#
_symmetry.space_group_name_H-M   'P 1'
#
loop_
_entity.id
_entity.type
_entity.pdbx_description
1 polymer ?
#
loop_
_entity_poly.entity_id
_entity_poly.type
_entity_poly.pdbx_seq_one_letter_code
_entity_poly.pdbx_strand_id
1 'polypeptide(L)'
;TLDGFVGEAEIGDLEAEVAIGVVEGRVTLGAVRSAGLATVGAATIEAASVDGDLEVSVTGDGAVEVAAGEVGAARLTLTGAGSITVDAPIETAEVSMVGAGTVRLAKVAAEPSVQRVGAGELHVGPP
;
A
#
# COMPACT_ATOMS: atom_id res chain seq x y z
N THR A 1 5.41 -14.81 5.85
CA THR A 1 4.05 -14.43 5.45
C THR A 1 3.16 -14.46 6.67
N LEU A 2 2.19 -13.55 6.76
CA LEU A 2 1.17 -13.46 7.81
C LEU A 2 -0.14 -13.17 7.09
N ASP A 3 -1.20 -13.93 7.35
CA ASP A 3 -2.46 -13.86 6.62
C ASP A 3 -3.64 -14.04 7.58
N GLY A 4 -4.75 -13.36 7.29
CA GLY A 4 -5.97 -13.44 8.11
C GLY A 4 -5.81 -12.84 9.52
N PHE A 5 -4.90 -11.88 9.72
CA PHE A 5 -4.62 -11.33 11.03
C PHE A 5 -5.74 -10.42 11.54
N VAL A 6 -6.04 -10.54 12.83
CA VAL A 6 -7.01 -9.72 13.56
C VAL A 6 -6.35 -9.24 14.86
N GLY A 7 -6.25 -7.92 15.03
CA GLY A 7 -5.70 -7.30 16.24
C GLY A 7 -4.59 -6.28 15.93
N GLU A 8 -3.65 -6.12 16.86
CA GLU A 8 -2.50 -5.23 16.72
C GLU A 8 -1.21 -6.03 16.68
N ALA A 9 -0.37 -5.79 15.67
CA ALA A 9 0.97 -6.38 15.60
C ALA A 9 2.00 -5.33 15.18
N GLU A 10 3.16 -5.42 15.80
CA GLU A 10 4.34 -4.63 15.46
C GLU A 10 5.43 -5.61 14.99
N ILE A 11 5.89 -5.39 13.77
CA ILE A 11 6.93 -6.17 13.12
C ILE A 11 8.10 -5.22 12.91
N GLY A 12 9.24 -5.51 13.54
CA GLY A 12 10.45 -4.68 13.38
C GLY A 12 11.05 -4.77 11.97
N ASP A 13 12.27 -4.29 11.83
CA ASP A 13 13.00 -4.33 10.57
C ASP A 13 13.27 -5.78 10.17
N LEU A 14 12.94 -6.12 8.93
CA LEU A 14 13.13 -7.48 8.40
C LEU A 14 14.17 -7.54 7.28
N GLU A 15 14.43 -6.42 6.57
CA GLU A 15 15.36 -6.34 5.42
C GLU A 15 15.13 -7.44 4.36
N ALA A 16 13.91 -7.99 4.35
CA ALA A 16 13.53 -9.16 3.57
C ALA A 16 12.19 -8.90 2.87
N GLU A 17 11.78 -9.86 2.05
CA GLU A 17 10.46 -9.85 1.42
C GLU A 17 9.40 -10.29 2.42
N VAL A 18 8.34 -9.49 2.54
CA VAL A 18 7.25 -9.73 3.47
C VAL A 18 5.93 -9.79 2.73
N ALA A 19 5.00 -10.61 3.24
CA ALA A 19 3.62 -10.58 2.81
C ALA A 19 2.71 -10.62 4.05
N ILE A 20 1.85 -9.61 4.19
CA ILE A 20 1.00 -9.34 5.34
C ILE A 20 -0.43 -9.14 4.87
N GLY A 21 -1.33 -9.98 5.35
CA GLY A 21 -2.78 -9.92 5.16
C GLY A 21 -3.48 -9.65 6.48
N VAL A 22 -4.20 -8.54 6.56
CA VAL A 22 -4.94 -8.10 7.76
C VAL A 22 -6.41 -7.95 7.44
N VAL A 23 -7.26 -8.55 8.28
CA VAL A 23 -8.72 -8.50 8.13
C VAL A 23 -9.34 -7.46 9.06
N GLU A 24 -8.74 -7.24 10.23
CA GLU A 24 -9.20 -6.22 11.17
C GLU A 24 -8.05 -5.81 12.09
N GLY A 25 -8.00 -4.53 12.45
CA GLY A 25 -6.96 -3.98 13.33
C GLY A 25 -5.79 -3.36 12.58
N ARG A 26 -4.62 -3.31 13.22
CA ARG A 26 -3.45 -2.54 12.77
C ARG A 26 -2.19 -3.40 12.73
N VAL A 27 -1.43 -3.30 11.64
CA VAL A 27 -0.09 -3.85 11.58
C VAL A 27 0.91 -2.75 11.22
N THR A 28 1.96 -2.63 12.03
CA THR A 28 3.08 -1.73 11.76
C THR A 28 4.30 -2.57 11.40
N LEU A 29 4.97 -2.20 10.31
CA LEU A 29 6.15 -2.86 9.76
C LEU A 29 7.33 -1.88 9.76
N GLY A 30 8.50 -2.35 10.16
CA GLY A 30 9.75 -1.63 10.01
C GLY A 30 10.25 -1.58 8.56
N ALA A 31 11.56 -1.48 8.39
CA ALA A 31 12.20 -1.49 7.08
C ALA A 31 12.14 -2.89 6.43
N VAL A 32 11.65 -2.95 5.20
CA VAL A 32 11.56 -4.18 4.41
C VAL A 32 12.09 -3.99 3.00
N ARG A 33 12.55 -5.09 2.38
CA ARG A 33 13.07 -5.03 1.01
C ARG A 33 11.95 -5.03 -0.02
N SER A 34 10.97 -5.91 0.15
CA SER A 34 9.78 -5.97 -0.71
C SER A 34 8.56 -6.25 0.16
N ALA A 35 7.41 -5.68 -0.17
CA ALA A 35 6.22 -5.78 0.66
C ALA A 35 4.98 -6.15 -0.16
N GLY A 36 4.33 -7.24 0.21
CA GLY A 36 2.97 -7.59 -0.22
C GLY A 36 1.99 -7.30 0.91
N LEU A 37 1.26 -6.20 0.84
CA LEU A 37 0.36 -5.73 1.89
C LEU A 37 -1.08 -5.86 1.43
N ALA A 38 -1.90 -6.61 2.18
CA ALA A 38 -3.30 -6.81 1.88
C ALA A 38 -4.16 -6.45 3.09
N THR A 39 -5.14 -5.58 2.90
CA THR A 39 -6.16 -5.28 3.91
C THR A 39 -7.55 -5.62 3.42
N VAL A 40 -8.36 -6.19 4.32
CA VAL A 40 -9.78 -6.44 4.11
C VAL A 40 -10.56 -5.69 5.19
N GLY A 41 -11.75 -5.19 4.86
CA GLY A 41 -12.60 -4.48 5.82
C GLY A 41 -12.06 -3.09 6.14
N ALA A 42 -11.80 -2.83 7.44
CA ALA A 42 -11.36 -1.54 7.95
C ALA A 42 -9.96 -1.60 8.59
N ALA A 43 -9.14 -2.57 8.18
CA ALA A 43 -7.79 -2.75 8.70
C ALA A 43 -6.81 -1.68 8.19
N THR A 44 -5.76 -1.43 8.97
CA THR A 44 -4.67 -0.50 8.64
C THR A 44 -3.33 -1.24 8.61
N ILE A 45 -2.53 -1.00 7.58
CA ILE A 45 -1.12 -1.42 7.54
C ILE A 45 -0.24 -0.20 7.34
N GLU A 46 0.77 -0.06 8.18
CA GLU A 46 1.78 0.99 8.12
C GLU A 46 3.15 0.33 7.90
N ALA A 47 3.90 0.76 6.90
CA ALA A 47 5.28 0.32 6.67
C ALA A 47 6.23 1.52 6.74
N ALA A 48 7.29 1.40 7.53
CA ALA A 48 8.27 2.45 7.72
C ALA A 48 9.07 2.73 6.44
N SER A 49 9.59 1.68 5.79
CA SER A 49 10.22 1.81 4.47
C SER A 49 10.12 0.56 3.62
N VAL A 50 10.07 0.75 2.30
CA VAL A 50 10.13 -0.32 1.29
C VAL A 50 11.16 0.06 0.22
N ASP A 51 12.23 -0.72 0.11
CA ASP A 51 13.39 -0.44 -0.79
C ASP A 51 13.44 -1.35 -2.02
N GLY A 52 12.27 -1.76 -2.53
CA GLY A 52 12.14 -2.71 -3.63
C GLY A 52 10.72 -2.75 -4.18
N ASP A 53 10.20 -3.96 -4.41
CA ASP A 53 8.87 -4.10 -5.00
C ASP A 53 7.78 -3.98 -3.94
N LEU A 54 6.74 -3.21 -4.28
CA LEU A 54 5.58 -2.96 -3.43
C LEU A 54 4.32 -3.46 -4.12
N GLU A 55 3.60 -4.36 -3.46
CA GLU A 55 2.28 -4.81 -3.87
C GLU A 55 1.29 -4.52 -2.75
N VAL A 56 0.26 -3.73 -3.04
CA VAL A 56 -0.77 -3.33 -2.08
C VAL A 56 -2.14 -3.70 -2.60
N SER A 57 -2.96 -4.33 -1.76
CA SER A 57 -4.34 -4.68 -2.05
C SER A 57 -5.25 -4.27 -0.90
N VAL A 58 -6.07 -3.25 -1.09
CA VAL A 58 -7.04 -2.77 -0.10
C VAL A 58 -8.45 -3.12 -0.57
N THR A 59 -9.19 -3.88 0.24
CA THR A 59 -10.59 -4.23 -0.02
C THR A 59 -11.48 -3.77 1.13
N GLY A 60 -12.29 -2.74 0.91
CA GLY A 60 -13.16 -2.13 1.91
C GLY A 60 -12.81 -0.66 2.17
N ASP A 61 -12.79 -0.29 3.45
CA ASP A 61 -12.59 1.07 3.96
C ASP A 61 -11.25 1.21 4.71
N GLY A 62 -10.40 0.19 4.64
CA GLY A 62 -9.08 0.16 5.27
C GLY A 62 -8.06 1.10 4.62
N ALA A 63 -6.87 1.13 5.21
CA ALA A 63 -5.79 2.02 4.77
C ALA A 63 -4.45 1.27 4.71
N VAL A 64 -3.61 1.64 3.75
CA VAL A 64 -2.21 1.22 3.70
C VAL A 64 -1.32 2.44 3.51
N GLU A 65 -0.32 2.57 4.36
CA GLU A 65 0.61 3.70 4.36
C GLU A 65 2.06 3.18 4.30
N VAL A 66 2.84 3.71 3.37
CA VAL A 66 4.29 3.47 3.27
C VAL A 66 4.99 4.82 3.42
N ALA A 67 5.74 4.99 4.52
CA ALA A 67 6.25 6.29 4.93
C ALA A 67 7.54 6.72 4.20
N ALA A 68 8.36 5.76 3.75
CA ALA A 68 9.65 6.04 3.12
C ALA A 68 10.15 4.85 2.25
N GLY A 69 11.37 4.99 1.73
CA GLY A 69 12.09 3.97 0.96
C GLY A 69 12.32 4.36 -0.50
N GLU A 70 12.71 3.39 -1.31
CA GLU A 70 12.82 3.52 -2.77
C GLU A 70 12.11 2.36 -3.46
N VAL A 71 10.93 2.62 -4.04
CA VAL A 71 10.10 1.58 -4.64
C VAL A 71 10.45 1.40 -6.11
N GLY A 72 10.85 0.20 -6.49
CA GLY A 72 11.07 -0.17 -7.89
C GLY A 72 9.75 -0.24 -8.64
N ALA A 73 8.99 -1.31 -8.44
CA ALA A 73 7.66 -1.46 -9.01
C ALA A 73 6.58 -1.41 -7.92
N ALA A 74 5.59 -0.52 -8.07
CA ALA A 74 4.40 -0.46 -7.24
C ALA A 74 3.18 -1.03 -7.97
N ARG A 75 2.55 -2.08 -7.43
CA ARG A 75 1.25 -2.60 -7.87
C ARG A 75 0.21 -2.32 -6.80
N LEU A 76 -0.70 -1.40 -7.08
CA LEU A 76 -1.66 -0.89 -6.09
C LEU A 76 -3.07 -1.22 -6.56
N THR A 77 -3.79 -2.00 -5.76
CA THR A 77 -5.20 -2.35 -5.99
C THR A 77 -6.05 -1.82 -4.85
N LEU A 78 -7.05 -1.02 -5.16
CA LEU A 78 -8.00 -0.45 -4.21
C LEU A 78 -9.42 -0.79 -4.65
N THR A 79 -10.14 -1.58 -3.84
CA THR A 79 -11.54 -1.94 -4.06
C THR A 79 -12.38 -1.48 -2.87
N GLY A 80 -13.14 -0.40 -3.01
CA GLY A 80 -13.97 0.16 -1.93
C GLY A 80 -13.79 1.68 -1.76
N ALA A 81 -13.84 2.15 -0.51
CA ALA A 81 -13.66 3.56 -0.15
C ALA A 81 -12.42 3.83 0.73
N GLY A 82 -11.55 2.84 0.88
CA GLY A 82 -10.29 2.95 1.61
C GLY A 82 -9.23 3.84 0.95
N SER A 83 -8.02 3.81 1.48
CA SER A 83 -6.90 4.62 1.00
C SER A 83 -5.58 3.85 0.87
N ILE A 84 -4.76 4.28 -0.09
CA ILE A 84 -3.37 3.84 -0.24
C ILE A 84 -2.50 5.09 -0.33
N THR A 85 -1.52 5.21 0.56
CA THR A 85 -0.54 6.31 0.55
C THR A 85 0.87 5.73 0.47
N VAL A 86 1.64 6.20 -0.51
CA VAL A 86 3.05 5.84 -0.68
C VAL A 86 3.88 7.12 -0.72
N ASP A 87 4.52 7.44 0.40
CA ASP A 87 5.39 8.60 0.60
C ASP A 87 6.86 8.30 0.25
N ALA A 88 7.05 7.47 -0.78
CA ALA A 88 8.35 7.09 -1.31
C ALA A 88 8.44 7.41 -2.82
N PRO A 89 9.64 7.71 -3.36
CA PRO A 89 9.86 7.69 -4.80
C PRO A 89 9.59 6.29 -5.37
N ILE A 90 8.81 6.26 -6.46
CA ILE A 90 8.46 5.04 -7.19
C ILE A 90 9.01 5.13 -8.61
N GLU A 91 9.68 4.09 -9.12
CA GLU A 91 10.12 4.07 -10.52
C GLU A 91 8.94 3.82 -11.48
N THR A 92 8.19 2.74 -11.26
CA THR A 92 6.98 2.41 -12.04
C THR A 92 5.80 2.10 -11.14
N ALA A 93 4.61 2.57 -11.52
CA ALA A 93 3.38 2.34 -10.78
C ALA A 93 2.25 1.82 -11.68
N GLU A 94 1.62 0.74 -11.23
CA GLU A 94 0.36 0.22 -11.75
C GLU A 94 -0.72 0.39 -10.69
N VAL A 95 -1.78 1.12 -11.01
CA VAL A 95 -2.85 1.48 -10.08
C VAL A 95 -4.17 1.00 -10.63
N SER A 96 -4.86 0.14 -9.88
CA SER A 96 -6.21 -0.34 -10.16
C SER A 96 -7.15 0.11 -9.04
N MET A 97 -8.19 0.85 -9.40
CA MET A 97 -9.13 1.43 -8.46
C MET A 97 -10.56 1.07 -8.87
N VAL A 98 -11.30 0.46 -7.95
CA VAL A 98 -12.72 0.14 -8.09
C VAL A 98 -13.47 0.70 -6.89
N GLY A 99 -14.29 1.73 -7.09
CA GLY A 99 -15.06 2.37 -6.01
C GLY A 99 -14.77 3.86 -5.86
N ALA A 100 -14.74 4.35 -4.62
CA ALA A 100 -14.66 5.77 -4.26
C ALA A 100 -13.42 6.12 -3.42
N GLY A 101 -12.50 5.17 -3.23
CA GLY A 101 -11.30 5.38 -2.41
C GLY A 101 -10.23 6.25 -3.07
N THR A 102 -9.16 6.51 -2.34
CA THR A 102 -8.08 7.43 -2.76
C THR A 102 -6.72 6.73 -2.79
N VAL A 103 -5.96 6.96 -3.86
CA VAL A 103 -4.54 6.57 -3.94
C VAL A 103 -3.68 7.83 -4.00
N ARG A 104 -2.67 7.94 -3.15
CA ARG A 104 -1.70 9.05 -3.10
C ARG A 104 -0.29 8.51 -3.26
N LEU A 105 0.43 9.03 -4.24
CA LEU A 105 1.82 8.68 -4.52
C LEU A 105 2.66 9.95 -4.49
N ALA A 106 3.70 10.00 -3.66
CA ALA A 106 4.53 11.20 -3.54
C ALA A 106 5.23 11.54 -4.86
N LYS A 107 5.81 10.54 -5.52
CA LYS A 107 6.50 10.71 -6.80
C LYS A 107 6.54 9.40 -7.58
N VAL A 108 6.26 9.46 -8.89
CA VAL A 108 6.47 8.35 -9.82
C VAL A 108 7.38 8.84 -10.95
N ALA A 109 8.43 8.09 -11.28
CA ALA A 109 9.41 8.46 -12.30
C ALA A 109 8.86 8.26 -13.72
N ALA A 110 8.21 7.12 -13.97
CA ALA A 110 7.50 6.83 -15.22
C ALA A 110 6.02 7.24 -15.15
N GLU A 111 5.37 7.40 -16.31
CA GLU A 111 3.92 7.60 -16.35
C GLU A 111 3.20 6.38 -15.74
N PRO A 112 2.36 6.57 -14.69
CA PRO A 112 1.69 5.45 -14.03
C PRO A 112 0.60 4.87 -14.94
N SER A 113 0.48 3.54 -14.94
CA SER A 113 -0.62 2.85 -15.60
C SER A 113 -1.82 2.81 -14.65
N VAL A 114 -2.92 3.48 -15.02
CA VAL A 114 -4.07 3.68 -14.12
C VAL A 114 -5.34 3.13 -14.74
N GLN A 115 -5.98 2.20 -14.04
CA GLN A 115 -7.32 1.73 -14.33
C GLN A 115 -8.24 2.15 -13.20
N ARG A 116 -9.25 2.97 -13.52
CA ARG A 116 -10.20 3.48 -12.54
C ARG A 116 -11.62 3.21 -12.98
N VAL A 117 -12.38 2.56 -12.09
CA VAL A 117 -13.80 2.27 -12.23
C VAL A 117 -14.52 2.83 -11.01
N GLY A 118 -15.20 3.97 -11.16
CA GLY A 118 -15.92 4.63 -10.08
C GLY A 118 -15.48 6.07 -9.85
N ALA A 119 -15.72 6.57 -8.64
CA ALA A 119 -15.49 7.96 -8.22
C ALA A 119 -14.15 8.18 -7.49
N GLY A 120 -13.30 7.15 -7.39
CA GLY A 120 -12.03 7.25 -6.68
C GLY A 120 -11.06 8.28 -7.29
N GLU A 121 -10.10 8.73 -6.49
CA GLU A 121 -9.12 9.73 -6.90
C GLU A 121 -7.69 9.20 -6.79
N LEU A 122 -6.88 9.44 -7.82
CA LEU A 122 -5.44 9.21 -7.80
C LEU A 122 -4.75 10.57 -7.78
N HIS A 123 -3.89 10.77 -6.80
CA HIS A 123 -3.02 11.94 -6.69
C HIS A 123 -1.56 11.50 -6.80
N VAL A 124 -0.81 12.17 -7.68
CA VAL A 124 0.63 11.98 -7.82
C VAL A 124 1.30 13.34 -7.65
N GLY A 125 2.14 13.47 -6.63
CA GLY A 125 2.83 14.71 -6.31
C GLY A 125 3.03 14.93 -4.81
N PRO A 126 3.74 16.02 -4.43
CA PRO A 126 3.94 16.37 -3.04
C PRO A 126 2.61 16.71 -2.34
N PRO A 127 2.54 16.55 -1.00
CA PRO A 127 1.36 16.88 -0.19
C PRO A 127 1.02 18.37 -0.19
#